data_AF-A0A9E1XXV7-F1
#
_entry.id   AF-A0A9E1XXV7-F1
#
_cell.length_a   1.000
_cell.length_b   1.000
_cell.length_c   1.000
_cell.angle_alpha   90.00
_cell.angle_beta   90.00
_cell.angle_gamma   90.00
#
_symmetry.space_group_name_H-M   'P 1'
#
loop_
_entity.id
_entity.type
_entity.pdbx_description
1 polymer ?
#
loop_
_entity_poly.entity_id
_entity_poly.type
_entity_poly.pdbx_seq_one_letter_code
_entity_poly.pdbx_strand_id
1 'polypeptide(L)'
;MFNFDIFLGFPVDASCEERLSAIPSSRRAMFIDSGDDYLSSVEYCGIQYLGKSLGGVVSLDALDDISKNIVSIFASLSGENILPHSLQLFAIPTS
;
A
#
# COMPACT_ATOMS: atom_id res chain seq x y z
N MET A 1 -18.03 13.30 -14.91
CA MET A 1 -17.89 13.27 -13.44
C MET A 1 -16.53 12.65 -13.19
N PHE A 2 -15.65 13.28 -12.43
CA PHE A 2 -14.35 12.68 -12.12
C PHE A 2 -14.58 11.67 -10.99
N ASN A 3 -14.23 10.41 -11.22
CA ASN A 3 -14.22 9.38 -10.19
C ASN A 3 -12.83 9.35 -9.55
N PHE A 4 -12.79 9.12 -8.25
CA PHE A 4 -11.55 9.00 -7.50
C PHE A 4 -11.71 7.87 -6.50
N ASP A 5 -10.61 7.14 -6.29
CA ASP A 5 -10.46 6.22 -5.18
C ASP A 5 -9.47 6.79 -4.17
N ILE A 6 -9.77 6.60 -2.90
CA ILE A 6 -8.87 6.92 -1.80
C ILE A 6 -7.87 5.78 -1.71
N PHE A 7 -6.59 6.11 -1.65
CA PHE A 7 -5.51 5.16 -1.47
C PHE A 7 -4.72 5.50 -0.21
N LEU A 8 -4.36 4.46 0.54
CA LEU A 8 -3.51 4.58 1.72
C LEU A 8 -2.29 3.69 1.51
N GLY A 9 -1.11 4.28 1.51
CA GLY A 9 0.13 3.53 1.31
C GLY A 9 1.36 4.29 1.74
N PHE A 10 2.49 3.60 1.86
CA PHE A 10 3.77 4.23 2.15
C PHE A 10 4.57 4.37 0.84
N PRO A 11 5.41 5.41 0.73
CA PRO A 11 6.28 5.57 -0.42
C PRO A 11 7.34 4.45 -0.43
N VAL A 12 7.56 3.88 -1.60
CA VAL A 12 8.63 2.91 -1.86
C VAL A 12 9.85 3.71 -2.28
N ASP A 13 10.81 3.88 -1.36
CA ASP A 13 12.12 4.42 -1.69
C ASP A 13 13.06 3.33 -2.23
N ALA A 14 14.25 3.73 -2.69
CA ALA A 14 15.21 2.80 -3.28
C ALA A 14 15.63 1.67 -2.30
N SER A 15 15.70 1.96 -1.00
CA SER A 15 16.04 0.96 0.02
C SER A 15 14.91 -0.07 0.16
N CYS A 16 13.67 0.38 0.18
CA CYS A 16 12.49 -0.48 0.18
C CYS A 16 12.43 -1.33 -1.10
N GLU A 17 12.69 -0.72 -2.26
CA GLU A 17 12.67 -1.41 -3.55
C GLU A 17 13.73 -2.50 -3.63
N GLU A 18 14.98 -2.22 -3.23
CA GLU A 18 16.05 -3.23 -3.18
C GLU A 18 15.66 -4.41 -2.31
N ARG A 19 15.09 -4.14 -1.13
CA ARG A 19 14.65 -5.19 -0.19
C ARG A 19 13.48 -6.00 -0.75
N LEU A 20 12.49 -5.34 -1.35
CA LEU A 20 11.39 -6.02 -2.03
C LEU A 20 11.92 -6.89 -3.18
N SER A 21 12.89 -6.39 -3.95
CA SER A 21 13.49 -7.12 -5.06
C SER A 21 14.23 -8.40 -4.63
N ALA A 22 14.82 -8.38 -3.43
CA ALA A 22 15.47 -9.54 -2.82
C ALA A 22 14.49 -10.64 -2.36
N ILE A 23 13.20 -10.33 -2.26
CA ILE A 23 12.17 -11.32 -1.88
C ILE A 23 11.80 -12.15 -3.12
N PRO A 24 11.72 -13.50 -2.99
CA PRO A 24 11.26 -14.37 -4.06
C PRO A 24 9.95 -13.89 -4.68
N SER A 25 9.89 -13.87 -6.01
CA SER A 25 8.73 -13.36 -6.76
C SER A 25 7.42 -14.06 -6.38
N SER A 26 7.47 -15.37 -6.11
CA SER A 26 6.32 -16.14 -5.62
C SER A 26 5.77 -15.61 -4.29
N ARG A 27 6.66 -15.24 -3.34
CA ARG A 27 6.25 -14.68 -2.05
C ARG A 27 5.74 -13.25 -2.21
N ARG A 28 6.36 -12.43 -3.05
CA ARG A 28 5.85 -11.08 -3.36
C ARG A 28 4.46 -11.10 -3.95
N ALA A 29 4.23 -11.97 -4.94
CA ALA A 29 2.94 -12.10 -5.59
C ALA A 29 1.82 -12.45 -4.59
N MET A 30 2.11 -13.24 -3.54
CA MET A 30 1.11 -13.56 -2.50
C MET A 30 0.67 -12.37 -1.65
N PHE A 31 1.41 -11.26 -1.65
CA PHE A 31 1.12 -10.08 -0.82
C PHE A 31 0.91 -8.80 -1.63
N ILE A 32 1.23 -8.80 -2.92
CA ILE A 32 1.10 -7.66 -3.83
C ILE A 32 0.28 -8.12 -5.06
N ASP A 33 -0.78 -7.37 -5.38
CA ASP A 33 -1.66 -7.56 -6.54
C ASP A 33 -2.40 -8.92 -6.60
N SER A 34 -2.60 -9.57 -5.44
CA SER A 34 -3.36 -10.83 -5.31
C SER A 34 -4.87 -10.66 -5.03
N GLY A 35 -5.40 -9.44 -5.12
CA GLY A 35 -6.81 -9.11 -4.84
C GLY A 35 -6.98 -8.08 -3.72
N ASP A 36 -8.24 -7.79 -3.36
CA ASP A 36 -8.63 -6.68 -2.47
C ASP A 36 -8.04 -6.75 -1.06
N ASP A 37 -7.72 -7.96 -0.58
CA ASP A 37 -7.15 -8.17 0.76
C ASP A 37 -5.63 -7.95 0.83
N TYR A 38 -4.96 -7.74 -0.31
CA TYR A 38 -3.51 -7.61 -0.40
C TYR A 38 -3.06 -6.19 -0.70
N LEU A 39 -1.75 -5.95 -0.69
CA LEU A 39 -1.21 -4.65 -1.09
C LEU A 39 -1.29 -4.50 -2.60
N SER A 40 -1.41 -3.26 -3.06
CA SER A 40 -1.31 -2.88 -4.46
C SER A 40 -0.23 -1.83 -4.60
N SER A 41 0.41 -1.79 -5.77
CA SER A 41 1.33 -0.72 -6.10
C SER A 41 0.66 0.35 -6.96
N VAL A 42 0.94 1.61 -6.67
CA VAL A 42 0.46 2.74 -7.48
C VAL A 42 1.52 3.83 -7.58
N GLU A 43 1.58 4.47 -8.74
CA GLU A 43 2.42 5.65 -8.94
C GLU A 43 1.58 6.92 -8.74
N TYR A 44 2.02 7.80 -7.85
CA TYR A 44 1.37 9.07 -7.58
C TYR A 44 2.41 10.19 -7.50
N CYS A 45 2.24 11.23 -8.31
CA CYS A 45 3.19 12.35 -8.43
C CYS A 45 4.65 11.90 -8.71
N GLY A 46 4.84 10.82 -9.47
CA GLY A 46 6.17 10.27 -9.80
C GLY A 46 6.83 9.49 -8.67
N ILE A 47 6.09 9.16 -7.62
CA ILE A 47 6.56 8.32 -6.50
C ILE A 47 5.74 7.03 -6.50
N GLN A 48 6.41 5.89 -6.39
CA GLN A 48 5.75 4.60 -6.23
C GLN A 48 5.32 4.43 -4.77
N TYR A 49 4.09 3.99 -4.57
CA TYR A 49 3.51 3.67 -3.28
C TYR A 49 3.11 2.20 -3.24
N LEU A 50 3.16 1.63 -2.04
CA LEU A 50 2.61 0.31 -1.75
C LEU A 50 1.60 0.44 -0.62
N GLY A 51 0.38 -0.07 -0.83
CA GLY A 51 -0.74 0.24 0.04
C GLY A 51 -2.03 -0.45 -0.38
N LYS A 52 -3.18 0.13 -0.01
CA LYS A 52 -4.50 -0.36 -0.38
C LYS A 52 -5.37 0.74 -0.97
N SER A 53 -6.16 0.38 -1.98
CA SER A 53 -7.30 1.19 -2.41
C SER A 53 -8.47 0.99 -1.44
N LEU A 54 -9.09 2.09 -1.04
CA LEU A 54 -10.17 2.15 -0.06
C LEU A 54 -11.51 2.53 -0.71
N GLY A 55 -11.54 2.69 -2.04
CA GLY A 55 -12.69 3.19 -2.79
C GLY A 55 -12.97 4.68 -2.54
N GLY A 56 -14.15 5.15 -2.94
CA GLY A 56 -14.50 6.58 -2.90
C GLY A 56 -14.87 7.16 -1.52
N VAL A 57 -15.19 6.32 -0.53
CA VAL A 57 -15.57 6.74 0.83
C VAL A 57 -15.05 5.73 1.85
N VAL A 58 -14.32 6.22 2.86
CA VAL A 58 -13.84 5.41 3.97
C VAL A 58 -14.12 6.11 5.31
N SER A 59 -14.51 5.35 6.34
CA SER A 59 -14.65 5.90 7.69
C SER A 59 -13.28 6.07 8.35
N LEU A 60 -13.16 7.07 9.22
CA LEU A 60 -11.93 7.30 9.98
C LEU A 60 -11.60 6.10 10.89
N ASP A 61 -12.62 5.45 11.44
CA ASP A 61 -12.43 4.27 12.29
C ASP A 61 -11.81 3.10 11.51
N ALA A 62 -12.22 2.91 10.25
CA ALA A 62 -11.65 1.87 9.40
C ALA A 62 -10.20 2.18 9.00
N LEU A 63 -9.80 3.45 8.92
CA LEU A 63 -8.43 3.82 8.53
C LEU A 63 -7.37 3.27 9.50
N ASP A 64 -7.65 3.22 10.80
CA ASP A 64 -6.68 2.70 11.78
C ASP A 64 -6.48 1.19 11.60
N ASP A 65 -7.56 0.44 11.41
CA ASP A 65 -7.50 -1.00 11.15
C ASP A 65 -6.81 -1.33 9.82
N ILE A 66 -7.11 -0.55 8.77
CA ILE A 66 -6.47 -0.70 7.47
C ILE A 66 -4.97 -0.34 7.55
N SER A 67 -4.62 0.71 8.29
CA SER A 67 -3.22 1.09 8.52
C SER A 67 -2.43 -0.03 9.19
N LYS A 68 -2.97 -0.62 10.26
CA LYS A 68 -2.36 -1.77 10.94
C LYS A 68 -2.24 -2.98 10.02
N ASN A 69 -3.26 -3.23 9.20
CA ASN A 69 -3.24 -4.32 8.24
C ASN A 69 -2.13 -4.14 7.19
N ILE A 70 -1.98 -2.95 6.60
CA ILE A 70 -0.92 -2.64 5.63
C ILE A 70 0.45 -2.86 6.27
N VAL A 71 0.66 -2.32 7.48
CA VAL A 71 1.93 -2.48 8.22
C VAL A 71 2.23 -3.95 8.52
N SER A 72 1.23 -4.72 8.95
CA SER A 72 1.39 -6.15 9.25
C SER A 72 1.74 -6.97 8.02
N ILE A 73 1.10 -6.71 6.87
CA ILE A 73 1.41 -7.36 5.60
C ILE A 73 2.85 -7.03 5.19
N PHE A 74 3.22 -5.74 5.23
CA PHE A 74 4.56 -5.35 4.87
C PHE A 74 5.63 -5.95 5.78
N ALA A 75 5.40 -5.97 7.09
CA ALA A 75 6.33 -6.59 8.04
C ALA A 75 6.49 -8.09 7.77
N SER A 76 5.41 -8.77 7.40
CA SER A 76 5.44 -10.19 7.01
C SER A 76 6.20 -10.43 5.70
N LEU A 77 6.19 -9.45 4.80
CA LEU A 77 6.86 -9.49 3.51
C LEU A 77 8.36 -9.17 3.64
N SER A 78 8.69 -8.01 4.20
CA SER A 78 10.04 -7.44 4.22
C SER A 78 10.86 -7.76 5.49
N GLY A 79 10.19 -8.20 6.56
CA GLY A 79 10.79 -8.38 7.88
C GLY A 79 11.00 -7.08 8.66
N GLU A 80 10.53 -5.92 8.15
CA GLU A 80 10.64 -4.64 8.85
C GLU A 80 9.31 -4.13 9.40
N ASN A 81 9.40 -3.41 10.51
CA ASN A 81 8.28 -2.69 11.07
C ASN A 81 8.25 -1.26 10.51
N ILE A 82 7.36 -0.99 9.56
CA ILE A 82 7.06 0.39 9.18
C ILE A 82 6.11 0.97 10.22
N LEU A 83 6.37 2.20 10.65
CA LEU A 83 5.47 2.90 11.55
C LEU A 83 4.22 3.37 10.77
N PRO A 84 3.00 3.26 11.34
CA PRO A 84 1.76 3.68 10.68
C PRO A 84 1.78 5.14 10.20
N HIS A 85 2.52 6.02 10.88
CA HIS A 85 2.65 7.43 10.50
C HIS A 85 3.40 7.66 9.17
N SER A 86 4.03 6.63 8.62
CA SER A 86 4.70 6.68 7.31
C SER A 86 3.73 6.44 6.16
N LEU A 87 2.48 6.05 6.47
CA LEU A 87 1.41 5.92 5.49
C LEU A 87 0.90 7.31 5.10
N GLN A 88 0.63 7.47 3.81
CA GLN A 88 0.08 8.66 3.20
C GLN A 88 -1.28 8.31 2.61
N LEU A 89 -2.27 9.16 2.89
CA LEU A 89 -3.62 9.06 2.34
C LEU A 89 -3.78 10.06 1.20
N PHE A 90 -4.16 9.60 0.02
CA PHE A 90 -4.34 10.45 -1.15
C PHE A 90 -5.43 9.92 -2.08
N ALA A 91 -5.99 10.80 -2.91
CA ALA A 91 -7.01 10.43 -3.89
C ALA A 91 -6.36 10.18 -5.25
N ILE A 92 -6.69 9.06 -5.88
CA ILE A 92 -6.19 8.66 -7.18
C ILE A 92 -7.34 8.73 -8.17
N PRO A 93 -7.18 9.43 -9.32
CA PRO A 93 -8.22 9.46 -10.35
C PRO A 93 -8.49 8.05 -10.86
N THR A 94 -9.77 7.66 -10.92
CA THR A 94 -10.20 6.41 -11.55
C THR A 94 -10.85 6.69 -12.90
N SER A 95 -10.60 5.79 -13.87
CA SER A 95 -11.08 5.89 -15.25
C SER A 95 -12.55 5.53 -15.38
#